data_AF-A0A0L7TZF7-F1
#
_entry.id   AF-A0A0L7TZF7-F1
#
_cell.length_a   1.000
_cell.length_b   1.000
_cell.length_c   1.000
_cell.angle_alpha   90.00
_cell.angle_beta   90.00
_cell.angle_gamma   90.00
#
_symmetry.space_group_name_H-M   'P 1'
#
loop_
_entity.id
_entity.type
_entity.pdbx_description
1 polymer ?
#
loop_
_entity_poly.entity_id
_entity_poly.type
_entity_poly.pdbx_seq_one_letter_code
_entity_poly.pdbx_strand_id
1 'polypeptide(L)' 'MKLVSKALVESLYSDMGLVVLELDDCTRWSMIDRPYHNINGAEVQVYSDGRKFYVCFNGGSERFAVDEM' A
#
# COMPACT_ATOMS: atom_id res chain seq x y z
N MET A 1 -0.31 5.75 -15.22
CA MET A 1 -0.78 5.66 -13.82
C MET A 1 -2.16 6.28 -13.63
N LYS A 2 -3.15 5.48 -13.19
CA LYS A 2 -4.53 5.90 -12.88
C LYS A 2 -4.87 5.50 -11.44
N LEU A 3 -5.54 6.37 -10.67
CA LEU A 3 -6.08 6.02 -9.35
C LEU A 3 -7.22 5.01 -9.51
N VAL A 4 -7.14 3.88 -8.80
CA VAL A 4 -8.10 2.77 -8.90
C VAL A 4 -8.80 2.45 -7.58
N SER A 5 -8.22 2.80 -6.43
CA SER A 5 -8.86 2.62 -5.12
C SER A 5 -8.32 3.61 -4.08
N LYS A 6 -9.09 3.79 -3.00
CA LYS A 6 -8.72 4.49 -1.78
C LYS A 6 -9.17 3.66 -0.57
N ALA A 7 -8.32 3.56 0.44
CA ALA A 7 -8.62 2.87 1.69
C ALA A 7 -7.84 3.52 2.85
N LEU A 8 -8.02 3.02 4.06
CA LEU A 8 -7.11 3.27 5.17
C LEU A 8 -6.24 2.02 5.39
N VAL A 9 -5.08 2.24 5.98
CA VAL A 9 -4.19 1.16 6.40
C VAL A 9 -4.66 0.65 7.75
N GLU A 10 -5.12 -0.60 7.80
CA GLU A 10 -5.57 -1.24 9.02
C GLU A 10 -4.36 -1.68 9.86
N SER A 11 -3.43 -2.39 9.21
CA SER A 11 -2.27 -2.97 9.87
C SER A 11 -1.07 -3.05 8.93
N LEU A 12 0.12 -3.05 9.54
CA LEU A 12 1.41 -3.20 8.87
C LEU A 12 2.22 -4.26 9.62
N TYR A 13 2.44 -5.40 8.98
CA TYR A 13 3.24 -6.49 9.54
C TYR A 13 4.59 -6.55 8.86
N SER A 14 5.63 -6.85 9.64
CA SER A 14 6.94 -7.19 9.11
C SER A 14 7.36 -8.55 9.65
N ASP A 15 7.47 -9.52 8.75
CA ASP A 15 8.03 -10.83 9.06
C ASP A 15 9.08 -11.20 8.00
N MET A 16 10.21 -11.75 8.43
CA MET A 16 11.35 -12.10 7.57
C MET A 16 11.83 -10.98 6.62
N GLY A 17 11.66 -9.71 6.99
CA GLY A 17 12.06 -8.56 6.17
C GLY A 17 11.07 -8.19 5.05
N LEU A 18 9.97 -8.92 4.91
CA LEU A 18 8.85 -8.58 4.05
C LEU A 18 7.90 -7.67 4.83
N VAL A 19 7.30 -6.69 4.14
CA VAL A 19 6.30 -5.81 4.74
C VAL A 19 4.98 -6.05 4.04
N VAL A 20 3.98 -6.46 4.83
CA VAL A 20 2.63 -6.76 4.35
C VAL A 20 1.69 -5.66 4.83
N LEU A 21 0.97 -5.08 3.88
CA LEU A 21 -0.03 -4.04 4.09
C LEU A 21 -1.43 -4.66 4.06
N GLU A 22 -2.23 -4.39 5.09
CA GLU A 22 -3.66 -4.70 5.12
C GLU A 22 -4.49 -3.43 5.00
N LEU A 23 -5.49 -3.48 4.12
CA LEU A 23 -6.42 -2.38 3.88
C LEU A 23 -7.73 -2.61 4.64
N ASP A 24 -8.36 -1.52 5.09
CA ASP A 24 -9.65 -1.55 5.82
C ASP A 24 -10.81 -2.28 5.11
N ASP A 25 -10.74 -2.42 3.79
CA ASP A 25 -11.75 -3.19 3.05
C ASP A 25 -11.52 -4.71 3.16
N CYS A 26 -10.44 -5.14 3.84
CA CYS A 26 -9.92 -6.49 3.97
C CYS A 26 -9.84 -7.24 2.62
N THR A 27 -9.90 -6.51 1.49
CA THR A 27 -9.99 -7.14 0.16
C THR A 27 -8.63 -7.35 -0.46
N ARG A 28 -7.58 -6.70 0.07
CA ARG A 28 -6.24 -6.71 -0.52
C ARG A 28 -5.18 -6.73 0.56
N TRP A 29 -4.28 -7.70 0.43
CA TRP A 29 -3.01 -7.73 1.13
C TRP A 29 -1.91 -7.53 0.10
N SER A 30 -0.91 -6.73 0.45
CA SER A 30 0.13 -6.37 -0.49
C SER A 30 1.51 -6.34 0.14
N MET A 31 2.45 -7.04 -0.49
CA MET A 31 3.85 -6.86 -0.19
C MET A 31 4.33 -5.52 -0.74
N ILE A 32 4.91 -4.72 0.14
CA ILE A 32 5.47 -3.41 -0.18
C ILE A 32 6.89 -3.31 0.38
N ASP A 33 7.68 -2.38 -0.17
CA ASP A 33 8.90 -1.96 0.51
C ASP A 33 8.57 -1.27 1.84
N ARG A 34 9.47 -1.40 2.82
CA ARG A 34 9.26 -0.83 4.15
C ARG A 34 9.16 0.70 4.07
N PRO A 35 8.04 1.31 4.49
CA PRO A 35 7.92 2.76 4.56
C PRO A 35 8.81 3.33 5.69
N TYR A 36 9.31 4.55 5.50
CA TYR A 36 10.18 5.22 6.48
C TYR A 36 9.51 5.54 7.81
N HIS A 37 8.18 5.63 7.82
CA HIS A 37 7.38 6.02 8.98
C HIS A 37 6.26 5.01 9.22
N ASN A 38 5.71 5.00 10.43
CA ASN A 38 4.51 4.21 10.72
C ASN A 38 3.34 4.79 9.90
N ILE A 39 2.70 3.93 9.11
CA ILE A 39 1.58 4.29 8.22
C ILE A 39 0.24 3.69 8.68
N ASN A 40 0.16 3.05 9.85
CA ASN A 40 -1.11 2.56 10.37
C ASN A 40 -2.09 3.73 10.53
N GLY A 41 -3.31 3.58 10.01
CA GLY A 41 -4.34 4.61 9.95
C GLY A 41 -4.15 5.68 8.86
N ALA A 42 -3.12 5.58 8.02
CA ALA A 42 -2.92 6.51 6.90
C ALA A 42 -3.95 6.30 5.78
N GLU A 43 -4.31 7.37 5.05
CA GLU A 43 -5.03 7.23 3.78
C GLU A 43 -4.08 6.63 2.75
N VAL A 44 -4.47 5.52 2.14
CA VAL A 44 -3.73 4.92 1.03
C VAL A 44 -4.49 5.10 -0.28
N GLN A 45 -3.75 5.49 -1.31
CA GLN A 45 -4.23 5.66 -2.67
C GLN A 45 -3.55 4.62 -3.56
N VAL A 46 -4.35 3.75 -4.18
CA VAL A 46 -3.88 2.68 -5.04
C VAL A 46 -3.92 3.16 -6.49
N TYR A 47 -2.78 3.08 -7.18
CA TYR A 47 -2.63 3.40 -8.58
C TYR A 47 -2.33 2.15 -9.40
N SER A 48 -2.85 2.12 -10.62
CA SER A 48 -2.51 1.09 -11.62
C SER A 48 -1.73 1.71 -12.77
N ASP A 49 -0.71 1.00 -13.24
CA ASP A 49 0.00 1.26 -14.48
C ASP A 49 0.10 -0.02 -15.31
N GLY A 50 -0.95 -0.26 -16.12
CA GLY A 50 -1.10 -1.53 -16.83
C GLY A 50 -1.38 -2.68 -15.87
N ARG A 51 -0.44 -3.63 -15.77
CA ARG A 51 -0.51 -4.78 -14.85
C ARG A 51 0.17 -4.55 -13.51
N LYS A 52 0.85 -3.40 -13.33
CA LYS A 52 1.55 -3.07 -12.10
C LYS A 52 0.68 -2.22 -11.20
N PHE A 53 0.78 -2.44 -9.89
CA PHE A 53 0.09 -1.65 -8.89
C PHE A 53 1.10 -0.90 -8.02
N TYR A 54 0.67 0.26 -7.53
CA TYR A 54 1.47 1.14 -6.69
C TYR A 54 0.60 1.73 -5.60
N VAL A 55 1.16 1.95 -4.43
CA VAL A 55 0.48 2.64 -3.32
C VAL A 55 1.19 3.94 -2.95
N CYS A 56 0.40 4.93 -2.56
CA CYS A 56 0.87 6.19 -1.98
C CYS A 56 0.11 6.44 -0.68
N PHE A 57 0.81 6.90 0.35
CA PHE A 57 0.24 7.18 1.66
C PHE A 57 0.08 8.69 1.87
N ASN A 58 -1.03 9.10 2.49
CA ASN A 58 -1.39 10.47 2.84
C ASN A 58 -1.28 11.48 1.68
N GLY A 59 -1.46 11.03 0.43
CA GLY A 59 -1.32 11.87 -0.76
C GLY A 59 0.10 12.40 -1.00
N GLY A 60 1.12 11.75 -0.44
CA GLY A 60 2.53 12.07 -0.64
C GLY A 60 3.02 11.90 -2.09
N SER A 61 4.29 12.23 -2.31
CA SER A 61 4.95 12.05 -3.61
C SER A 61 5.57 10.65 -3.78
N GLU A 62 5.87 9.97 -2.67
CA GLU A 62 6.47 8.64 -2.65
C GLU A 62 5.45 7.57 -3.05
N ARG A 63 5.90 6.61 -3.85
CA ARG A 63 5.08 5.51 -4.36
C ARG A 63 5.83 4.21 -4.18
N PHE A 64 5.14 3.22 -3.65
CA PHE A 64 5.69 1.89 -3.40
C PHE A 64 5.09 0.93 -4.42
N ALA A 65 5.94 0.16 -5.08
CA ALA A 65 5.49 -0.90 -5.97
C ALA A 65 4.83 -2.01 -5.15
N VAL A 66 3.86 -2.68 -5.77
CA VAL A 66 3.13 -3.77 -5.16
C VAL A 66 3.26 -5.00 -6.04
N ASP A 67 3.81 -6.07 -5.47
CA ASP A 67 4.07 -7.32 -6.20
C ASP A 67 2.94 -8.35 -6.07
N GLU A 68 2.10 -8.27 -5.03
CA GLU A 68 0.87 -9.07 -4.87
C GLU A 68 -0.33 -8.17 -4.54
N MET A 69 -1.40 -8.28 -5.33
CA MET A 69 -2.73 -7.66 -5.11
C MET A 69 -3.82 -8.63 -5.53
#